data_AF-A0AAU3UKM3-F1
#
_entry.id   AF-A0AAU3UKM3-F1
#
_cell.length_a   1.000
_cell.length_b   1.000
_cell.length_c   1.000
_cell.angle_alpha   90.00
_cell.angle_beta   90.00
_cell.angle_gamma   90.00
#
_symmetry.space_group_name_H-M   'P 1'
#
loop_
_entity.id
_entity.type
_entity.pdbx_description
1 polymer ?
#
loop_
_entity_poly.entity_id
_entity_poly.type
_entity_poly.pdbx_seq_one_letter_code
_entity_poly.pdbx_strand_id
1 'polypeptide(L)'
;MNAALRRAVPITQDNADMDDPKQHLAWALGAFPSPNPQMGMVPALPTVPGMQSELLWELGFRHDPTEQTKWLIPGDHPEVGSFNVPKRVDREEYERWRAVHTDTDASADQWRATAERLLAQLNPEMAQQIAAMTTEEQKAQALEAARENLPPALRRLADLKRKEATE
;
A
#
# COMPACT_ATOMS: atom_id res chain seq x y z
N MET A 1 11.40 -14.73 -8.93
CA MET A 1 11.04 -13.43 -8.32
C MET A 1 11.01 -13.60 -6.80
N ASN A 2 11.84 -12.86 -6.04
CA ASN A 2 12.03 -13.10 -4.59
C ASN A 2 10.80 -12.63 -3.77
N ALA A 3 10.27 -13.50 -2.91
CA ALA A 3 9.03 -13.29 -2.13
C ALA A 3 9.09 -12.10 -1.16
N ALA A 4 10.30 -11.58 -0.88
CA ALA A 4 10.50 -10.35 -0.12
C ALA A 4 9.96 -9.09 -0.84
N LEU A 5 9.86 -9.12 -2.18
CA LEU A 5 9.69 -7.93 -3.02
C LEU A 5 8.23 -7.57 -3.33
N ARG A 6 7.26 -8.44 -3.00
CA ARG A 6 5.83 -8.09 -3.04
C ARG A 6 5.37 -7.24 -1.83
N ARG A 7 6.27 -6.97 -0.87
CA ARG A 7 6.00 -6.38 0.47
C ARG A 7 6.29 -4.88 0.58
N ALA A 8 6.47 -4.21 -0.54
CA ALA A 8 7.06 -2.88 -0.64
C ALA A 8 6.14 -1.73 -0.19
N VAL A 9 4.83 -1.93 -0.25
CA VAL A 9 3.81 -0.94 0.08
C VAL A 9 2.79 -1.63 0.98
N PRO A 10 2.45 -1.06 2.15
CA PRO A 10 1.32 -1.56 2.93
C PRO A 10 0.06 -1.56 2.06
N ILE A 11 -0.59 -2.72 1.93
CA ILE A 11 -1.89 -2.80 1.29
C ILE A 11 -2.88 -2.11 2.22
N THR A 12 -3.35 -0.94 1.81
CA THR A 12 -4.36 -0.15 2.51
C THR A 12 -5.69 -0.32 1.81
N GLN A 13 -6.76 0.14 2.46
CA GLN A 13 -8.09 0.10 1.87
C GLN A 13 -8.17 0.91 0.55
N ASP A 14 -7.37 1.99 0.43
CA ASP A 14 -7.34 2.87 -0.75
C ASP A 14 -6.58 2.31 -1.96
N ASN A 15 -5.67 1.35 -1.75
CA ASN A 15 -4.79 0.84 -2.81
C ASN A 15 -4.93 -0.66 -3.08
N ALA A 16 -5.79 -1.35 -2.32
CA ALA A 16 -6.03 -2.77 -2.49
C ALA A 16 -6.81 -3.05 -3.78
N ASP A 17 -6.27 -3.93 -4.62
CA ASP A 17 -7.00 -4.49 -5.74
C ASP A 17 -8.00 -5.54 -5.23
N MET A 18 -9.30 -5.28 -5.41
CA MET A 18 -10.38 -6.17 -4.96
C MET A 18 -10.49 -7.45 -5.81
N ASP A 19 -9.90 -7.45 -7.01
CA ASP A 19 -9.87 -8.61 -7.91
C ASP A 19 -8.60 -9.46 -7.74
N ASP A 20 -7.60 -8.97 -6.99
CA ASP A 20 -6.42 -9.75 -6.61
C ASP A 20 -6.68 -10.54 -5.31
N PRO A 21 -6.69 -11.89 -5.36
CA PRO A 21 -6.88 -12.74 -4.17
C PRO A 21 -5.97 -12.37 -3.00
N LYS A 22 -4.74 -11.90 -3.27
CA LYS A 22 -3.76 -11.56 -2.23
C LYS A 22 -3.97 -10.18 -1.61
N GLN A 23 -4.81 -9.33 -2.19
CA GLN A 23 -5.00 -7.95 -1.75
C GLN A 23 -6.41 -7.68 -1.21
N HIS A 24 -7.44 -8.34 -1.76
CA HIS A 24 -8.84 -7.98 -1.52
C HIS A 24 -9.25 -7.90 -0.04
N LEU A 25 -8.67 -8.71 0.84
CA LEU A 25 -8.89 -8.65 2.31
C LEU A 25 -7.62 -8.33 3.11
N ALA A 26 -6.47 -8.16 2.46
CA ALA A 26 -5.20 -7.93 3.17
C ALA A 26 -5.24 -6.64 4.01
N TRP A 27 -5.90 -5.60 3.52
CA TRP A 27 -6.09 -4.34 4.25
C TRP A 27 -6.91 -4.52 5.54
N ALA A 28 -7.97 -5.33 5.50
CA ALA A 28 -8.84 -5.58 6.65
C ALA A 28 -8.14 -6.46 7.68
N LEU A 29 -7.40 -7.47 7.22
CA LEU A 29 -6.62 -8.38 8.06
C LEU A 29 -5.51 -7.66 8.83
N GLY A 30 -4.91 -6.63 8.23
CA GLY A 30 -3.92 -5.76 8.89
C GLY A 30 -4.46 -4.96 10.07
N ALA A 31 -5.79 -4.83 10.22
CA ALA A 31 -6.42 -4.10 11.32
C ALA A 31 -6.93 -4.99 12.46
N PHE A 32 -6.67 -6.29 12.41
CA PHE A 32 -6.90 -7.12 13.57
C PHE A 32 -5.77 -6.91 14.58
N PRO A 33 -6.08 -6.50 15.82
CA PRO A 33 -5.07 -6.54 16.86
C PRO A 33 -4.63 -7.99 17.00
N SER A 34 -3.33 -8.23 17.15
CA SER A 34 -2.89 -9.60 17.38
C SER A 34 -3.41 -10.08 18.73
N PRO A 35 -4.17 -11.18 18.78
CA PRO A 35 -4.75 -11.64 20.03
C PRO A 35 -3.73 -12.49 20.79
N ASN A 36 -3.27 -12.01 21.96
CA ASN A 36 -3.14 -12.89 23.12
C ASN A 36 -2.94 -12.16 24.47
N PRO A 37 -3.90 -12.20 25.42
CA PRO A 37 -3.68 -11.77 26.80
C PRO A 37 -2.77 -12.71 27.62
N GLN A 38 -2.55 -13.95 27.18
CA GLN A 38 -1.74 -14.98 27.86
C GLN A 38 -0.38 -15.24 27.19
N MET A 39 -0.20 -14.90 25.90
CA MET A 39 1.07 -15.08 25.17
C MET A 39 1.79 -13.76 24.82
N GLY A 40 1.31 -12.63 25.34
CA GLY A 40 1.80 -11.30 24.97
C GLY A 40 1.42 -10.92 23.54
N MET A 41 1.78 -9.69 23.13
CA MET A 41 1.59 -9.24 21.75
C MET A 41 2.40 -10.11 20.80
N VAL A 42 1.75 -11.01 20.07
CA VAL A 42 2.39 -11.74 18.97
C VAL A 42 2.39 -10.80 17.77
N PRO A 43 3.50 -10.20 17.30
CA PRO A 43 3.44 -9.33 16.14
C PRO A 43 2.84 -10.10 14.94
N ALA A 44 1.74 -9.61 14.37
CA ALA A 44 1.22 -10.15 13.13
C ALA A 44 2.31 -9.96 12.07
N LEU A 45 2.93 -11.07 11.62
CA LEU A 45 4.01 -10.99 10.65
C LEU A 45 3.45 -10.32 9.36
N PRO A 46 4.17 -9.36 8.75
CA PRO A 46 3.69 -8.63 7.56
C PRO A 46 3.32 -9.52 6.37
N THR A 47 3.76 -10.78 6.36
CA THR A 47 3.47 -11.80 5.35
C THR A 47 2.10 -12.45 5.48
N VAL A 48 1.51 -12.38 6.66
CA VAL A 48 0.29 -13.11 7.01
C VAL A 48 -0.95 -12.54 6.31
N PRO A 49 -1.15 -11.21 6.19
CA PRO A 49 -2.37 -10.67 5.60
C PRO A 49 -2.59 -11.08 4.14
N GLY A 50 -1.54 -11.09 3.31
CA GLY A 50 -1.68 -11.47 1.89
C GLY A 50 -1.98 -12.96 1.69
N MET A 51 -1.32 -13.83 2.45
CA MET A 51 -1.59 -15.28 2.41
C MET A 51 -2.97 -15.63 2.97
N GLN A 52 -3.39 -14.96 4.05
CA GLN A 52 -4.73 -15.13 4.62
C GLN A 52 -5.81 -14.59 3.68
N SER A 53 -5.56 -13.47 3.00
CA SER A 53 -6.44 -12.95 1.96
C SER A 53 -6.63 -14.00 0.87
N GLU A 54 -5.54 -14.55 0.31
CA GLU A 54 -5.61 -15.59 -0.72
C GLU A 54 -6.37 -16.84 -0.25
N LEU A 55 -6.13 -17.30 0.99
CA LEU A 55 -6.89 -18.41 1.58
C LEU A 55 -8.39 -18.09 1.68
N LEU A 56 -8.78 -16.90 2.16
CA LEU A 56 -10.18 -16.50 2.24
C LEU A 56 -10.83 -16.43 0.86
N TRP A 57 -10.08 -16.01 -0.16
CA TRP A 57 -10.54 -16.04 -1.55
C TRP A 57 -10.86 -17.46 -2.01
N GLU A 58 -9.95 -18.42 -1.77
CA GLU A 58 -10.12 -19.84 -2.09
C GLU A 58 -11.31 -20.47 -1.35
N LEU A 59 -11.58 -20.01 -0.13
CA LEU A 59 -12.77 -20.39 0.65
C LEU A 59 -14.06 -19.70 0.19
N GLY A 60 -14.00 -18.83 -0.82
CA GLY A 60 -15.17 -18.18 -1.42
C GLY A 60 -15.58 -16.85 -0.78
N PHE A 61 -14.79 -16.30 0.15
CA PHE A 61 -15.05 -14.98 0.71
C PHE A 61 -14.75 -13.89 -0.33
N ARG A 62 -15.62 -12.89 -0.41
CA ARG A 62 -15.46 -11.70 -1.25
C ARG A 62 -15.87 -10.46 -0.45
N HIS A 63 -15.24 -9.33 -0.76
CA HIS A 63 -15.64 -8.06 -0.17
C HIS A 63 -16.87 -7.52 -0.92
N ASP A 64 -17.94 -7.21 -0.17
CA ASP A 64 -19.07 -6.46 -0.69
C ASP A 64 -18.99 -5.00 -0.17
N PRO A 65 -18.64 -4.03 -1.03
CA PRO A 65 -18.50 -2.63 -0.61
C PRO A 65 -19.84 -1.99 -0.21
N THR A 66 -20.98 -2.58 -0.57
CA THR A 66 -22.31 -2.05 -0.22
C THR A 66 -22.69 -2.37 1.22
N GLU A 67 -22.17 -3.48 1.76
CA GLU A 67 -22.36 -3.92 3.14
C GLU A 67 -21.27 -3.41 4.10
N GLN A 68 -20.27 -2.69 3.58
CA GLN A 68 -19.19 -2.13 4.40
C GLN A 68 -19.72 -0.98 5.28
N THR A 69 -19.57 -1.14 6.60
CA THR A 69 -20.01 -0.14 7.61
C THR A 69 -18.87 0.46 8.41
N LYS A 70 -17.63 -0.01 8.22
CA LYS A 70 -16.44 0.44 8.95
C LYS A 70 -15.26 0.65 8.01
N TRP A 71 -14.45 1.65 8.35
CA TRP A 71 -13.23 2.06 7.66
C TRP A 71 -12.08 2.14 8.64
N LEU A 72 -10.86 2.04 8.12
CA LEU A 72 -9.64 2.06 8.92
C LEU A 72 -8.91 3.38 8.78
N ILE A 73 -8.52 3.96 9.90
CA ILE A 73 -7.57 5.09 9.96
C ILE A 73 -6.41 4.72 10.91
N PRO A 74 -5.24 5.38 10.80
CA PRO A 74 -4.15 5.17 11.74
C PRO A 74 -4.59 5.33 13.20
N GLY A 75 -4.02 4.51 14.09
CA GLY A 75 -4.23 4.63 15.53
C GLY A 75 -3.56 5.85 16.14
N ASP A 76 -3.81 6.09 17.42
CA ASP A 76 -3.35 7.27 18.16
C ASP A 76 -1.83 7.35 18.39
N HIS A 77 -1.11 6.25 18.16
CA HIS A 77 0.30 6.10 18.53
C HIS A 77 1.17 5.71 17.32
N PRO A 78 1.31 6.56 16.28
CA PRO A 78 2.12 6.23 15.10
C PRO A 78 3.59 5.92 15.44
N GLU A 79 4.11 6.46 16.55
CA GLU A 79 5.47 6.22 17.04
C GLU A 79 5.76 4.76 17.41
N VAL A 80 4.71 3.96 17.71
CA VAL A 80 4.88 2.54 18.05
C VAL A 80 4.84 1.63 16.80
N GLY A 81 4.82 2.20 15.60
CA GLY A 81 4.95 1.49 14.33
C GLY A 81 3.88 0.40 14.15
N SER A 82 4.31 -0.85 13.97
CA SER A 82 3.40 -2.00 13.78
C SER A 82 2.49 -2.29 14.99
N PHE A 83 2.75 -1.69 16.15
CA PHE A 83 1.88 -1.78 17.33
C PHE A 83 0.80 -0.71 17.35
N ASN A 84 0.78 0.21 16.38
CA ASN A 84 -0.25 1.23 16.28
C ASN A 84 -1.54 0.59 15.74
N VAL A 85 -2.43 0.18 16.65
CA VAL A 85 -3.69 -0.48 16.27
C VAL A 85 -4.58 0.50 15.51
N PRO A 86 -4.96 0.21 14.25
CA PRO A 86 -5.83 1.11 13.48
C PRO A 86 -7.18 1.31 14.16
N LYS A 87 -7.71 2.54 14.09
CA LYS A 87 -9.09 2.83 14.53
C LYS A 87 -10.08 2.36 13.48
N ARG A 88 -11.26 1.94 13.95
CA ARG A 88 -12.40 1.54 13.13
C ARG A 88 -13.46 2.62 13.22
N VAL A 89 -13.59 3.39 12.15
CA VAL A 89 -14.46 4.56 12.09
C VAL A 89 -15.62 4.32 11.12
N ASP A 90 -16.65 5.14 11.17
CA ASP A 90 -17.70 5.13 10.15
C ASP A 90 -17.26 5.87 8.88
N ARG A 91 -18.15 5.88 7.87
CA ARG A 91 -17.87 6.52 6.58
C ARG A 91 -17.62 8.02 6.72
N GLU A 92 -18.41 8.71 7.54
CA GLU A 92 -18.33 10.17 7.68
C GLU A 92 -17.01 10.59 8.33
N GLU A 93 -16.60 9.92 9.39
CA GLU A 93 -15.31 10.15 10.03
C GLU A 93 -14.14 9.77 9.12
N TYR A 94 -14.25 8.68 8.36
CA TYR A 94 -13.22 8.31 7.38
C TYR A 94 -13.08 9.36 6.28
N GLU A 95 -14.16 9.84 5.69
CA GLU A 95 -14.08 10.88 4.65
C GLU A 95 -13.56 12.20 5.20
N ARG A 96 -13.88 12.56 6.46
CA ARG A 96 -13.26 13.72 7.12
C ARG A 96 -11.76 13.54 7.32
N TRP A 97 -11.35 12.38 7.81
CA TRP A 97 -9.93 12.05 7.96
C TRP A 97 -9.24 12.10 6.60
N ARG A 98 -9.82 11.45 5.58
CA ARG A 98 -9.34 11.42 4.22
C ARG A 98 -9.24 12.83 3.66
N ALA A 99 -10.25 13.69 3.74
CA ALA A 99 -10.16 15.06 3.25
C ALA A 99 -8.99 15.86 3.84
N VAL A 100 -8.63 15.62 5.10
CA VAL A 100 -7.48 16.27 5.77
C VAL A 100 -6.13 15.62 5.39
N HIS A 101 -6.13 14.32 5.07
CA HIS A 101 -4.91 13.52 4.88
C HIS A 101 -4.66 13.05 3.44
N THR A 102 -5.60 13.30 2.52
CA THR A 102 -5.48 13.02 1.07
C THR A 102 -4.44 13.93 0.42
N ASP A 103 -3.98 14.96 1.15
CA ASP A 103 -3.07 15.98 0.67
C ASP A 103 -1.87 16.19 1.62
N THR A 104 -1.28 15.11 2.13
CA THR A 104 0.07 15.21 2.69
C THR A 104 1.07 14.58 1.74
N ASP A 105 1.68 15.46 0.94
CA ASP A 105 2.91 15.20 0.19
C ASP A 105 3.92 14.40 1.02
N ALA A 106 3.96 14.56 2.35
CA ALA A 106 4.81 13.77 3.24
C ALA A 106 4.62 12.23 3.14
N SER A 107 3.38 11.74 2.97
CA SER A 107 3.12 10.30 2.80
C SER A 107 3.43 9.83 1.37
N ALA A 108 3.18 10.69 0.38
CA ALA A 108 3.52 10.44 -1.01
C ALA A 108 5.04 10.47 -1.23
N ASP A 109 5.76 11.37 -0.56
CA ASP A 109 7.22 11.53 -0.59
C ASP A 109 7.92 10.34 0.06
N GLN A 110 7.47 9.93 1.25
CA GLN A 110 8.01 8.73 1.91
C GLN A 110 7.74 7.47 1.09
N TRP A 111 6.54 7.37 0.52
CA TRP A 111 6.18 6.29 -0.39
C TRP A 111 7.01 6.34 -1.67
N ARG A 112 7.19 7.52 -2.29
CA ARG A 112 7.98 7.74 -3.50
C ARG A 112 9.44 7.37 -3.28
N ALA A 113 10.05 7.86 -2.21
CA ALA A 113 11.42 7.53 -1.83
C ALA A 113 11.59 6.03 -1.57
N THR A 114 10.58 5.38 -0.98
CA THR A 114 10.58 3.92 -0.77
C THR A 114 10.46 3.19 -2.10
N ALA A 115 9.53 3.60 -2.97
CA ALA A 115 9.29 3.01 -4.29
C ALA A 115 10.51 3.17 -5.23
N GLU A 116 11.16 4.33 -5.22
CA GLU A 116 12.39 4.58 -5.99
C GLU A 116 13.55 3.72 -5.48
N ARG A 117 13.71 3.58 -4.15
CA ARG A 117 14.72 2.68 -3.56
C ARG A 117 14.47 1.23 -3.95
N LEU A 118 13.21 0.80 -3.96
CA LEU A 118 12.82 -0.53 -4.38
C LEU A 118 13.05 -0.74 -5.87
N LEU A 119 12.74 0.24 -6.71
CA LEU A 119 13.03 0.20 -8.13
C LEU A 119 14.54 0.04 -8.37
N ALA A 120 15.38 0.78 -7.64
CA ALA A 120 16.83 0.64 -7.72
C ALA A 120 17.34 -0.75 -7.30
N GLN A 121 16.67 -1.43 -6.36
CA GLN A 121 17.02 -2.79 -5.95
C GLN A 121 16.52 -3.85 -6.94
N LEU A 122 15.35 -3.62 -7.55
CA LEU A 122 14.65 -4.58 -8.40
C LEU A 122 15.09 -4.53 -9.86
N ASN A 123 15.29 -3.32 -10.36
CA ASN A 123 15.64 -3.03 -11.74
C ASN A 123 16.63 -1.86 -11.76
N PRO A 124 17.90 -2.11 -11.38
CA PRO A 124 18.92 -1.07 -11.28
C PRO A 124 19.18 -0.36 -12.60
N GLU A 125 19.06 -1.07 -13.73
CA GLU A 125 19.21 -0.48 -15.07
C GLU A 125 18.11 0.57 -15.34
N MET A 126 16.85 0.22 -15.09
CA MET A 126 15.73 1.16 -15.24
C MET A 126 15.84 2.34 -14.27
N ALA A 127 16.24 2.09 -13.02
CA ALA A 127 16.46 3.16 -12.05
C ALA A 127 17.56 4.12 -12.50
N GLN A 128 18.65 3.62 -13.08
CA GLN A 128 19.72 4.45 -13.65
C GLN A 128 19.24 5.22 -14.88
N GLN A 129 18.46 4.59 -15.77
CA GLN A 129 17.86 5.26 -16.92
C GLN A 129 16.96 6.42 -16.49
N ILE A 130 16.08 6.19 -15.50
CA ILE A 130 15.20 7.24 -14.94
C ILE A 130 16.01 8.34 -14.25
N ALA A 131 17.07 7.98 -13.51
CA ALA A 131 17.94 8.96 -12.86
C ALA A 131 18.73 9.82 -13.87
N ALA A 132 19.04 9.27 -15.04
CA ALA A 132 19.73 9.98 -16.12
C ALA A 132 18.80 10.91 -16.93
N MET A 133 17.48 10.79 -16.79
CA MET A 133 16.51 11.68 -17.44
C MET A 133 16.48 13.05 -16.75
N THR A 134 16.46 14.10 -17.56
CA THR A 134 16.58 15.49 -17.08
C THR A 134 15.24 16.15 -16.80
N THR A 135 14.13 15.62 -17.34
CA THR A 135 12.79 16.16 -17.08
C THR A 135 11.91 15.14 -16.36
N GLU A 136 11.02 15.63 -15.49
CA GLU A 136 10.04 14.76 -14.81
C GLU A 136 9.06 14.12 -15.81
N GLU A 137 8.76 14.80 -16.91
CA GLU A 137 7.91 14.26 -17.98
C GLU A 137 8.54 13.02 -18.65
N GLN A 138 9.85 13.03 -18.90
CA GLN A 138 10.56 11.86 -19.43
C GLN A 138 10.54 10.69 -18.44
N LYS A 139 10.77 10.98 -17.14
CA LYS A 139 10.71 9.98 -16.07
C LYS A 139 9.33 9.35 -15.95
N ALA A 140 8.27 10.17 -16.02
CA ALA A 140 6.90 9.72 -15.98
C ALA A 140 6.56 8.83 -17.19
N GLN A 141 6.97 9.22 -18.40
CA GLN A 141 6.75 8.43 -19.61
C GLN A 141 7.50 7.09 -19.57
N ALA A 142 8.73 7.07 -19.06
CA ALA A 142 9.52 5.84 -18.92
C ALA A 142 8.90 4.87 -17.92
N LEU A 143 8.43 5.39 -16.77
CA LEU A 143 7.71 4.59 -15.77
C LEU A 143 6.38 4.07 -16.31
N GLU A 144 5.67 4.87 -17.11
CA GLU A 144 4.40 4.45 -17.71
C GLU A 144 4.61 3.37 -18.78
N ALA A 145 5.62 3.51 -19.64
CA ALA A 145 5.99 2.48 -20.62
C ALA A 145 6.40 1.16 -19.93
N ALA A 146 6.97 1.26 -18.73
CA ALA A 146 7.34 0.12 -17.90
C ALA A 146 6.20 -0.42 -17.02
N ARG A 147 5.04 0.26 -16.94
CA ARG A 147 3.98 0.00 -15.95
C ARG A 147 3.52 -1.45 -15.89
N GLU A 148 3.34 -2.08 -17.05
CA GLU A 148 2.92 -3.48 -17.15
C GLU A 148 3.99 -4.45 -16.63
N ASN A 149 5.25 -4.10 -16.78
CA ASN A 149 6.41 -4.89 -16.34
C ASN A 149 6.85 -4.58 -14.90
N LEU A 150 6.33 -3.51 -14.30
CA LEU A 150 6.57 -3.16 -12.91
C LEU A 150 5.71 -4.03 -11.97
N PRO A 151 6.24 -4.44 -10.81
CA PRO A 151 5.42 -5.03 -9.75
C PRO A 151 4.24 -4.11 -9.41
N PRO A 152 3.05 -4.65 -9.06
CA PRO A 152 1.87 -3.84 -8.73
C PRO A 152 2.15 -2.73 -7.72
N ALA A 153 3.00 -3.02 -6.72
CA ALA A 153 3.44 -2.08 -5.69
C ALA A 153 4.17 -0.84 -6.22
N LEU A 154 4.73 -0.86 -7.44
CA LEU A 154 5.45 0.26 -8.06
C LEU A 154 4.65 0.98 -9.15
N ARG A 155 3.49 0.46 -9.57
CA ARG A 155 2.70 1.06 -10.65
C ARG A 155 2.20 2.48 -10.31
N ARG A 156 1.91 2.72 -9.03
CA ARG A 156 1.52 4.05 -8.51
C ARG A 156 2.64 5.10 -8.64
N LEU A 157 3.89 4.70 -8.86
CA LEU A 157 5.02 5.63 -9.05
C LEU A 157 4.88 6.40 -10.37
N ALA A 158 4.35 5.77 -11.41
CA ALA A 158 4.08 6.41 -12.70
C ALA A 158 3.00 7.50 -12.57
N ASP A 159 1.95 7.23 -11.78
CA ASP A 159 0.86 8.18 -11.56
C ASP A 159 1.32 9.42 -10.77
N LEU A 160 2.15 9.24 -9.74
CA LEU A 160 2.74 10.35 -8.98
C LEU A 160 3.66 11.22 -9.83
N LYS A 161 4.54 10.59 -10.62
CA LYS A 161 5.49 11.30 -11.50
C LYS A 161 4.78 12.07 -12.61
N ARG A 162 3.64 11.57 -13.09
CA ARG A 162 2.80 12.28 -14.05
C ARG A 162 2.19 13.54 -13.44
N LYS A 163 1.71 13.47 -12.20
CA LYS A 163 1.15 14.63 -11.48
C LYS A 163 2.21 15.75 -11.37
N GLU A 164 3.44 15.41 -11.00
CA GLU A 164 4.58 16.34 -10.95
C GLU A 164 4.94 16.95 -12.31
N ALA A 165 4.75 16.22 -13.42
CA ALA A 165 5.03 16.76 -14.75
C ALA A 165 3.97 17.77 -15.23
N THR A 166 2.81 17.80 -14.59
CA THR A 166 1.67 18.67 -14.96
C THR A 166 1.48 19.87 -14.04
N GLU A 167 2.23 19.93 -12.93
CA GLU A 167 2.31 21.05 -11.98
C GLU A 167 3.47 22.00 -12.32
#